data_AF-A0AAP8KC70-F1
#
_entry.id   AF-A0AAP8KC70-F1
#
_cell.length_a   1.000
_cell.length_b   1.000
_cell.length_c   1.000
_cell.angle_alpha   90.00
_cell.angle_beta   90.00
_cell.angle_gamma   90.00
#
_symmetry.space_group_name_H-M   'P 1'
#
loop_
_entity.id
_entity.type
_entity.pdbx_description
1 polymer ?
#
loop_
_entity_poly.entity_id
_entity_poly.type
_entity_poly.pdbx_seq_one_letter_code
_entity_poly.pdbx_strand_id
1 'polypeptide(L)'
;MASYIETVFDRHFQNYCFSFGIYAHNPKLLHWHYHNSLKELNQIVERLRKTGAPAGELYLYHHITKNKINHYYHSRVSLVY
;
A
#
# COMPACT_ATOMS: atom_id res chain seq x y z
N MET A 1 -7.14 -1.24 -20.60
CA MET A 1 -7.06 -2.45 -19.76
C MET A 1 -5.87 -2.25 -18.82
N ALA A 2 -6.11 -2.20 -17.51
CA ALA A 2 -5.04 -2.16 -16.52
C ALA A 2 -4.32 -3.52 -16.49
N SER A 3 -3.02 -3.54 -16.23
CA SER A 3 -2.31 -4.82 -16.11
C SER A 3 -2.75 -5.58 -14.85
N TYR A 4 -2.54 -6.90 -14.81
CA TYR A 4 -2.86 -7.68 -13.61
C TYR A 4 -2.09 -7.17 -12.39
N ILE A 5 -0.82 -6.79 -12.59
CA ILE A 5 0.05 -6.26 -11.53
C ILE A 5 -0.52 -4.93 -11.02
N GLU A 6 -0.85 -4.01 -11.92
CA GLU A 6 -1.50 -2.74 -11.58
C GLU A 6 -2.75 -2.94 -10.72
N THR A 7 -3.61 -3.88 -11.13
CA THR A 7 -4.86 -4.19 -10.43
C THR A 7 -4.62 -4.71 -9.01
N VAL A 8 -3.61 -5.57 -8.82
CA VAL A 8 -3.25 -6.10 -7.50
C VAL A 8 -2.77 -4.98 -6.57
N PHE A 9 -1.91 -4.09 -7.07
CA PHE A 9 -1.39 -2.97 -6.30
C PHE A 9 -2.46 -1.93 -5.98
N ASP A 10 -3.35 -1.62 -6.92
CA ASP A 10 -4.43 -0.67 -6.68
C ASP A 10 -5.45 -1.22 -5.65
N ARG A 11 -5.80 -2.50 -5.74
CA ARG A 11 -6.64 -3.17 -4.73
C ARG A 11 -6.00 -3.12 -3.33
N HIS A 12 -4.69 -3.32 -3.24
CA HIS A 12 -3.98 -3.19 -1.96
C HIS A 12 -4.13 -1.78 -1.37
N PHE A 13 -3.98 -0.75 -2.21
CA PHE A 13 -4.17 0.64 -1.78
C PHE A 13 -5.62 0.95 -1.37
N GLN A 14 -6.61 0.46 -2.12
CA GLN A 14 -8.03 0.64 -1.77
C GLN A 14 -8.35 -0.01 -0.41
N ASN A 15 -7.85 -1.23 -0.16
CA ASN A 15 -8.00 -1.90 1.12
C ASN A 15 -7.33 -1.12 2.26
N TYR A 16 -6.14 -0.56 1.99
CA TYR A 16 -5.46 0.31 2.95
C TYR A 16 -6.33 1.51 3.34
N CYS A 17 -6.90 2.24 2.37
CA CYS A 17 -7.76 3.39 2.62
C CYS A 17 -9.02 3.02 3.39
N PHE A 18 -9.66 1.90 3.05
CA PHE A 18 -10.84 1.40 3.75
C PHE A 18 -10.53 1.12 5.24
N SER A 19 -9.48 0.32 5.50
CA SER A 19 -9.07 -0.02 6.87
C SER A 19 -8.57 1.20 7.65
N PHE A 20 -7.95 2.17 7.00
CA PHE A 20 -7.58 3.45 7.64
C PHE A 20 -8.84 4.16 8.17
N GLY A 21 -9.93 4.17 7.40
CA GLY A 21 -11.21 4.76 7.83
C GLY A 21 -11.78 4.08 9.08
N ILE A 22 -11.65 2.75 9.19
CA ILE A 22 -12.09 1.99 10.37
C ILE A 22 -11.26 2.37 11.61
N TYR A 23 -9.95 2.55 11.45
CA TYR A 23 -9.04 2.86 12.55
C TYR A 23 -8.90 4.36 12.84
N ALA A 24 -9.68 5.23 12.20
CA ALA A 24 -9.50 6.68 12.21
C ALA A 24 -9.36 7.30 13.62
N HIS A 25 -10.03 6.72 14.61
CA HIS A 25 -10.02 7.22 15.99
C HIS A 25 -8.93 6.62 16.90
N ASN A 26 -8.09 5.71 16.38
CA ASN A 26 -7.03 5.08 17.16
C ASN A 26 -5.66 5.26 16.49
N PRO A 27 -4.87 6.27 16.92
CA PRO A 27 -3.57 6.56 16.32
C PRO A 27 -2.58 5.39 16.35
N LYS A 28 -2.62 4.56 17.39
CA LYS A 28 -1.74 3.37 17.51
C LYS A 28 -2.10 2.34 16.44
N LEU A 29 -3.39 2.09 16.21
CA LEU A 29 -3.84 1.19 15.16
C LEU A 29 -3.54 1.74 13.77
N LEU A 30 -3.69 3.05 13.54
CA LEU A 30 -3.30 3.68 12.27
C LEU A 30 -1.81 3.53 11.97
N HIS A 31 -0.96 3.75 12.98
CA HIS A 31 0.48 3.61 12.84
C HIS A 31 0.87 2.15 12.56
N TRP A 32 0.28 1.20 13.29
CA TRP A 32 0.48 -0.23 13.06
C TRP A 32 0.01 -0.65 11.66
N HIS A 33 -1.18 -0.20 11.24
CA HIS A 33 -1.75 -0.48 9.91
C HIS A 33 -0.85 0.05 8.79
N TYR A 34 -0.36 1.28 8.91
CA TYR A 34 0.61 1.85 7.97
C TYR A 34 1.85 0.99 7.78
N HIS A 35 2.53 0.62 8.88
CA HIS A 35 3.73 -0.21 8.80
C HIS A 35 3.45 -1.61 8.25
N ASN A 36 2.31 -2.20 8.59
CA ASN A 36 1.93 -3.51 8.07
C ASN A 36 1.60 -3.47 6.58
N SER A 37 0.87 -2.47 6.09
CA SER A 37 0.57 -2.36 4.67
C SER A 37 1.83 -2.15 3.82
N LEU A 38 2.88 -1.50 4.36
CA LEU A 38 4.18 -1.44 3.70
C LEU A 38 4.90 -2.80 3.68
N LYS A 39 4.78 -3.60 4.74
CA LYS A 39 5.33 -4.98 4.77
C LYS A 39 4.59 -5.89 3.78
N GLU A 40 3.27 -5.83 3.76
CA GLU A 40 2.42 -6.58 2.83
C GLU A 40 2.75 -6.23 1.38
N LEU A 41 3.01 -4.95 1.08
CA LEU A 41 3.44 -4.49 -0.24
C LEU A 41 4.73 -5.20 -0.71
N ASN A 42 5.71 -5.35 0.19
CA ASN A 42 6.94 -6.09 -0.12
C ASN A 42 6.65 -7.59 -0.32
N GLN A 43 5.74 -8.17 0.45
CA GLN A 43 5.34 -9.57 0.28
C GLN A 43 4.60 -9.82 -1.05
N ILE A 44 3.83 -8.84 -1.53
CA ILE A 44 3.18 -8.91 -2.86
C ILE A 44 4.24 -8.95 -3.96
N VAL A 45 5.24 -8.06 -3.89
CA VAL A 45 6.36 -8.06 -4.85
C VAL A 45 7.09 -9.41 -4.84
N GLU A 46 7.43 -9.93 -3.67
CA GLU A 46 8.12 -11.22 -3.53
C GLU A 46 7.30 -12.37 -4.10
N ARG A 47 5.97 -12.37 -3.89
CA ARG A 47 5.06 -13.37 -4.46
C ARG A 47 5.00 -13.30 -5.99
N LEU A 48 4.80 -12.10 -6.54
CA LEU A 48 4.69 -11.91 -7.99
C LEU A 48 6.03 -12.16 -8.70
N ARG A 49 7.16 -11.83 -8.06
CA ARG A 49 8.49 -12.16 -8.57
C ARG A 49 8.66 -13.68 -8.71
N LYS A 50 8.22 -14.45 -7.70
CA LYS A 50 8.28 -15.91 -7.72
C LYS A 50 7.39 -16.54 -8.81
N THR A 51 6.34 -15.85 -9.25
CA THR A 51 5.47 -16.30 -10.35
C THR A 51 5.96 -15.86 -11.73
N GLY A 52 7.14 -15.24 -11.83
CA GLY A 52 7.72 -14.80 -13.11
C GLY A 52 7.19 -13.47 -13.63
N ALA A 53 6.60 -12.63 -12.78
CA ALA A 53 6.13 -11.32 -13.19
C ALA A 53 7.30 -10.38 -13.59
N PRO A 54 7.12 -9.47 -14.57
CA PRO A 54 8.18 -8.59 -15.04
C PRO A 54 8.71 -7.65 -13.95
N ALA A 55 10.02 -7.69 -13.70
CA ALA A 55 10.64 -6.93 -12.61
C ALA A 55 10.46 -5.41 -12.74
N GLY A 56 10.52 -4.86 -13.95
CA GLY A 56 10.31 -3.41 -14.18
C GLY A 56 8.91 -2.96 -13.80
N GLU A 57 7.90 -3.76 -14.14
CA GLU A 57 6.50 -3.46 -13.83
C GLU A 57 6.22 -3.59 -12.33
N LEU A 58 6.80 -4.61 -11.67
CA LEU A 58 6.76 -4.75 -10.21
C LEU A 58 7.39 -3.56 -9.49
N TYR A 59 8.57 -3.12 -9.93
CA TYR A 59 9.26 -1.98 -9.32
C TYR A 59 8.45 -0.69 -9.48
N LEU A 60 7.91 -0.45 -10.68
CA LEU A 60 7.09 0.72 -10.98
C LEU A 60 5.85 0.78 -10.06
N TYR A 61 5.04 -0.28 -10.04
CA TYR A 61 3.80 -0.27 -9.26
C TYR A 61 4.03 -0.37 -7.74
N HIS A 62 5.11 -1.02 -7.30
CA HIS A 62 5.54 -0.96 -5.91
C HIS A 62 5.86 0.48 -5.49
N HIS A 63 6.66 1.19 -6.29
CA HIS A 63 7.04 2.57 -5.99
C HIS A 63 5.82 3.51 -5.96
N ILE A 64 4.95 3.43 -6.97
CA ILE A 64 3.71 4.23 -7.04
C ILE A 64 2.84 3.97 -5.80
N THR A 65 2.61 2.70 -5.46
CA THR A 65 1.72 2.32 -4.37
C THR A 65 2.29 2.69 -3.01
N LYS A 66 3.59 2.51 -2.81
CA LYS A 66 4.29 2.95 -1.60
C LYS A 66 4.14 4.47 -1.41
N ASN A 67 4.32 5.24 -2.46
CA ASN A 67 4.14 6.70 -2.41
C ASN A 67 2.69 7.09 -2.09
N LYS A 68 1.70 6.41 -2.69
CA LYS A 68 0.28 6.60 -2.37
C LYS A 68 0.01 6.36 -0.88
N ILE A 69 0.48 5.24 -0.32
CA ILE A 69 0.32 4.90 1.11
C ILE A 69 0.99 5.96 2.01
N ASN A 70 2.25 6.30 1.73
CA ASN A 70 3.01 7.29 2.50
C ASN A 70 2.30 8.65 2.49
N HIS A 71 1.92 9.13 1.31
CA HIS A 71 1.24 10.40 1.17
C HIS A 71 -0.11 10.38 1.90
N TYR A 72 -0.90 9.32 1.75
CA TYR A 72 -2.20 9.19 2.40
C TYR A 72 -2.10 9.20 3.93
N TYR A 73 -1.13 8.45 4.50
CA TYR A 73 -0.88 8.40 5.93
C TYR A 73 -0.42 9.76 6.47
N HIS A 74 0.67 10.30 5.90
CA HIS A 74 1.29 11.50 6.44
C HIS A 74 0.41 12.75 6.28
N SER A 75 -0.30 12.90 5.15
CA SER A 75 -1.23 14.04 4.96
C SER A 75 -2.36 14.10 6.00
N ARG A 76 -2.75 12.95 6.57
CA ARG A 76 -3.86 12.86 7.54
C ARG A 76 -3.38 12.83 8.98
N VAL A 77 -2.20 12.27 9.24
CA VAL A 77 -1.61 12.25 10.58
C VAL A 77 -0.90 13.55 10.89
N SER A 78 -0.35 14.27 9.90
CA SER A 78 0.24 15.61 10.10
C SER A 78 -0.78 16.69 10.44
N LEU A 79 -2.07 16.46 10.19
CA LEU A 79 -3.15 17.38 10.54
C LEU A 79 -3.62 17.24 12.00
N VAL A 80 -3.07 16.28 12.77
CA VAL A 80 -3.51 15.96 14.14
C VAL A 80 -2.52 16.51 15.21
N TYR A 81 -1.54 17.32 14.82
CA TYR A 81 -0.62 18.01 15.73
C TYR A 81 -0.75 19.53 15.64
#